data_AF-A0AAE0EQ37-F1
#
_entry.id   AF-A0AAE0EQ37-F1
#
_cell.length_a   1.000
_cell.length_b   1.000
_cell.length_c   1.000
_cell.angle_alpha   90.00
_cell.angle_beta   90.00
_cell.angle_gamma   90.00
#
_symmetry.space_group_name_H-M   'P 1'
#
loop_
_entity.id
_entity.type
_entity.pdbx_description
1 polymer ?
#
loop_
_entity_poly.entity_id
_entity_poly.type
_entity_poly.pdbx_seq_one_letter_code
_entity_poly.pdbx_strand_id
1 'polypeptide(L)'
;NGKDDDDDEEEWEEVEEEVEVEEVVEREPITVKSVAQQVPTLVQNTPVLKNGLIFAGGLLATTFLWSCFQVYKKYTTPRAKRKRTVSKNRLIVDTLDAFLPSKRTSLNPGELRKLSRTTGFSPDLVFRKYLRYLLDQRPFDPDAVSDVLVLRAACGLTDEQIKEVLRESAKRGFERTGILMISPTGMTAEGLLKKAGGRALFSKLMYFSDMEELLPSGGRDELQLEILEIFGATSEDYETLRIKTLSEADTAALEALMGRREGDGDTWLEAADAEDKENDNDEDSDEKNNPELADETFCCSTPEGLYLSSATTLFTIPSYISTQEL
;
A
#
# COMPACT_ATOMS: atom_id res chain seq x y z
N ASN A 1 -45.14 20.85 -67.43
CA ASN A 1 -44.25 21.94 -66.97
C ASN A 1 -43.52 21.43 -65.75
N GLY A 2 -42.25 21.10 -65.79
CA GLY A 2 -41.18 21.38 -66.75
C GLY A 2 -39.91 21.35 -65.89
N LYS A 3 -38.96 20.49 -66.26
CA LYS A 3 -37.58 20.87 -66.63
C LYS A 3 -36.72 21.33 -65.43
N ASP A 4 -35.51 20.85 -65.20
CA ASP A 4 -34.53 20.14 -66.03
C ASP A 4 -33.33 19.85 -65.09
N ASP A 5 -32.61 18.76 -65.37
CA ASP A 5 -31.13 18.55 -65.32
C ASP A 5 -30.41 18.66 -63.94
N ASP A 6 -29.37 17.89 -63.56
CA ASP A 6 -28.31 17.12 -64.24
C ASP A 6 -28.01 15.87 -63.36
N ASP A 7 -27.90 14.64 -63.87
CA ASP A 7 -26.73 13.97 -64.48
C ASP A 7 -25.45 13.99 -63.61
N ASP A 8 -25.09 12.83 -63.07
CA ASP A 8 -23.72 12.33 -63.03
C ASP A 8 -23.73 10.80 -62.81
N GLU A 9 -23.24 10.10 -63.84
CA GLU A 9 -23.02 8.67 -63.95
C GLU A 9 -21.80 8.25 -63.11
N GLU A 10 -21.96 7.29 -62.20
CA GLU A 10 -20.83 6.53 -61.64
C GLU A 10 -20.96 5.07 -62.06
N GLU A 11 -20.19 4.76 -63.10
CA GLU A 11 -19.86 3.47 -63.68
C GLU A 11 -19.05 2.63 -62.66
N TRP A 12 -19.64 1.55 -62.14
CA TRP A 12 -18.91 0.58 -61.32
C TRP A 12 -18.37 -0.53 -62.21
N GLU A 13 -17.08 -0.41 -62.51
CA GLU A 13 -16.27 -1.43 -63.17
C GLU A 13 -16.13 -2.64 -62.23
N GLU A 14 -16.74 -3.77 -62.61
CA GLU A 14 -16.56 -5.07 -61.95
C GLU A 14 -15.12 -5.55 -62.20
N VAL A 15 -14.24 -5.32 -61.24
CA VAL A 15 -12.91 -5.93 -61.20
C VAL A 15 -13.03 -7.30 -60.54
N GLU A 16 -13.03 -8.36 -61.34
CA GLU A 16 -12.80 -9.72 -60.88
C GLU A 16 -11.35 -9.84 -60.39
N GLU A 17 -11.14 -9.61 -59.10
CA GLU A 17 -9.87 -9.93 -58.42
C GLU A 17 -9.89 -11.41 -58.03
N GLU A 18 -9.13 -12.24 -58.77
CA GLU A 18 -8.79 -13.60 -58.36
C GLU A 18 -8.00 -13.54 -57.04
N VAL A 19 -8.70 -13.67 -55.92
CA VAL A 19 -8.09 -13.84 -54.60
C VAL A 19 -7.53 -15.25 -54.52
N GLU A 20 -6.21 -15.39 -54.71
CA GLU A 20 -5.46 -16.57 -54.30
C GLU A 20 -5.72 -16.80 -52.80
N VAL A 21 -6.33 -17.94 -52.50
CA VAL A 21 -6.62 -18.39 -51.13
C VAL A 21 -5.30 -18.63 -50.41
N GLU A 22 -4.90 -17.65 -49.60
CA GLU A 22 -3.78 -17.78 -48.66
C GLU A 22 -4.14 -18.90 -47.67
N GLU A 23 -3.39 -20.00 -47.75
CA GLU A 23 -3.58 -21.19 -46.94
C GLU A 23 -3.41 -20.82 -45.47
N VAL A 24 -4.53 -20.71 -44.76
CA VAL A 24 -4.60 -20.47 -43.31
C VAL A 24 -3.92 -21.65 -42.62
N VAL A 25 -2.65 -21.47 -42.23
CA VAL A 25 -1.94 -22.40 -41.36
C VAL A 25 -2.61 -22.36 -39.98
N GLU A 26 -3.60 -23.22 -39.83
CA GLU A 26 -4.32 -23.49 -38.59
C GLU A 26 -3.31 -24.02 -37.56
N ARG A 27 -2.87 -23.15 -36.64
CA ARG A 27 -2.00 -23.55 -35.52
C ARG A 27 -2.81 -24.38 -34.54
N GLU A 28 -2.82 -25.69 -34.73
CA GLU A 28 -3.38 -26.63 -33.76
C GLU A 28 -2.76 -26.41 -32.37
N PRO A 29 -3.55 -26.46 -31.29
CA PRO A 29 -3.02 -26.39 -29.95
C PRO A 29 -2.09 -27.58 -29.73
N ILE A 30 -0.81 -27.29 -29.42
CA ILE A 30 0.22 -28.29 -29.14
C ILE A 30 -0.30 -29.19 -28.00
N THR A 31 -0.90 -30.30 -28.38
CA THR A 31 -1.42 -31.30 -27.47
C THR A 31 -0.21 -32.11 -27.03
N VAL A 32 -0.04 -32.32 -25.73
CA VAL A 32 1.09 -33.06 -25.11
C VAL A 32 1.38 -34.44 -25.74
N LYS A 33 0.41 -35.02 -26.47
CA LYS A 33 0.57 -36.25 -27.25
C LYS A 33 1.44 -36.07 -28.51
N SER A 34 1.42 -34.91 -29.16
CA SER A 34 2.19 -34.61 -30.39
C SER A 34 3.69 -34.43 -30.12
N VAL A 35 4.05 -33.82 -28.98
CA VAL A 35 5.45 -33.66 -28.55
C VAL A 35 6.07 -35.01 -28.20
N ALA A 36 5.28 -35.93 -27.64
CA ALA A 36 5.73 -37.30 -27.35
C ALA A 36 5.98 -38.13 -28.63
N GLN A 37 5.31 -37.81 -29.74
CA GLN A 37 5.50 -38.48 -31.03
C GLN A 37 6.70 -37.95 -31.84
N GLN A 38 7.21 -36.76 -31.51
CA GLN A 38 8.39 -36.16 -32.15
C GLN A 38 9.71 -36.50 -31.45
N VAL A 39 9.70 -37.28 -30.37
CA VAL A 39 10.93 -37.74 -29.74
C VAL A 39 11.67 -38.63 -30.75
N PRO A 40 12.89 -38.27 -31.19
CA PRO A 40 13.57 -38.99 -32.24
C PRO A 40 13.74 -40.46 -31.85
N THR A 41 13.42 -41.37 -32.77
CA THR A 41 13.45 -42.84 -32.61
C THR A 41 14.82 -43.37 -32.13
N LEU A 42 15.89 -42.58 -32.29
CA LEU A 42 17.23 -42.80 -31.73
C LEU A 42 17.26 -42.84 -30.18
N VAL A 43 16.44 -42.03 -29.52
CA VAL A 43 16.34 -41.94 -28.04
C VAL A 43 15.63 -43.18 -27.48
N GLN A 44 14.70 -43.78 -28.23
CA GLN A 44 13.98 -44.97 -27.80
C GLN A 44 14.81 -46.26 -27.96
N ASN A 45 15.69 -46.29 -28.96
CA ASN A 45 16.47 -47.49 -29.32
C ASN A 45 17.81 -47.64 -28.58
N THR A 46 18.28 -46.61 -27.86
CA THR A 46 19.53 -46.65 -27.10
C THR A 46 19.28 -46.57 -25.58
N PRO A 47 19.52 -47.64 -24.81
CA PRO A 47 19.17 -47.69 -23.40
C PRO A 47 19.96 -46.68 -22.55
N VAL A 48 21.21 -46.39 -22.92
CA VAL A 48 22.07 -45.42 -22.22
C VAL A 48 21.56 -43.99 -22.42
N LEU A 49 21.14 -43.65 -23.65
CA LEU A 49 20.66 -42.31 -23.98
C LEU A 49 19.30 -42.04 -23.31
N LYS A 50 18.42 -43.04 -23.29
CA LYS A 50 17.14 -42.99 -22.58
C LYS A 50 17.34 -42.77 -21.07
N ASN A 51 18.21 -43.56 -20.44
CA ASN A 51 18.48 -43.45 -19.00
C ASN A 51 19.20 -42.13 -18.65
N GLY A 52 20.10 -41.66 -19.52
CA GLY A 52 20.76 -40.36 -19.38
C GLY A 52 19.78 -39.19 -19.46
N LEU A 53 18.82 -39.22 -20.39
CA LEU A 53 17.75 -38.23 -20.50
C LEU A 53 16.82 -38.24 -19.29
N ILE A 54 16.46 -39.42 -18.78
CA ILE A 54 15.64 -39.53 -17.57
C ILE A 54 16.39 -38.95 -16.36
N PHE A 55 17.69 -39.22 -16.23
CA PHE A 55 18.49 -38.69 -15.13
C PHE A 55 18.66 -37.16 -15.23
N ALA A 56 18.97 -36.65 -16.42
CA ALA A 56 19.07 -35.21 -16.67
C ALA A 56 17.73 -34.51 -16.44
N GLY A 57 16.62 -35.08 -16.94
CA GLY A 57 15.27 -34.59 -16.69
C GLY A 57 14.89 -34.63 -15.21
N GLY A 58 15.30 -35.69 -14.49
CA GLY A 58 15.12 -35.82 -13.05
C GLY A 58 15.87 -34.73 -12.26
N LEU A 59 17.13 -34.46 -12.59
CA LEU A 59 17.91 -33.38 -11.97
C LEU A 59 17.32 -31.98 -12.26
N LEU A 60 16.84 -31.75 -13.48
CA LEU A 60 16.16 -30.51 -13.82
C LEU A 60 14.84 -30.37 -13.07
N ALA A 61 14.06 -31.45 -12.95
CA ALA A 61 12.82 -31.45 -12.19
C ALA A 61 13.05 -31.19 -10.70
N THR A 62 14.06 -31.83 -10.09
CA THR A 62 14.36 -31.65 -8.66
C THR A 62 14.84 -30.24 -8.35
N THR A 63 15.74 -29.69 -9.17
CA THR A 63 16.21 -28.31 -9.02
C THR A 63 15.11 -27.28 -9.27
N PHE A 64 14.21 -27.53 -10.24
CA PHE A 64 13.04 -26.69 -10.49
C PHE A 64 12.06 -26.71 -9.31
N LEU A 65 11.72 -27.90 -8.79
CA LEU A 65 10.86 -28.04 -7.61
C LEU A 65 11.46 -27.35 -6.38
N TRP A 66 12.77 -27.49 -6.18
CA TRP A 66 13.49 -26.80 -5.10
C TRP A 66 13.42 -25.26 -5.23
N SER A 67 13.56 -24.74 -6.44
CA SER A 67 13.41 -23.31 -6.73
C SER A 67 11.99 -22.82 -6.43
N CYS A 68 10.95 -23.54 -6.90
CA CYS A 68 9.56 -23.23 -6.59
C CYS A 68 9.29 -23.23 -5.08
N PHE A 69 9.85 -24.20 -4.35
CA PHE A 69 9.75 -24.26 -2.89
C PHE A 69 10.41 -23.06 -2.20
N GLN A 70 11.60 -22.66 -2.66
CA GLN A 70 12.30 -21.50 -2.07
C GLN A 70 11.54 -20.19 -2.34
N VAL A 71 10.97 -20.02 -3.54
CA VAL A 71 10.12 -18.88 -3.87
C VAL A 71 8.84 -18.88 -3.04
N TYR A 72 8.19 -20.04 -2.88
CA TYR A 72 7.01 -20.18 -2.03
C TYR A 72 7.32 -19.79 -0.59
N LYS A 73 8.41 -20.30 -0.01
CA LYS A 73 8.85 -19.94 1.35
C LYS A 73 9.09 -18.43 1.48
N LYS A 74 9.72 -17.78 0.49
CA LYS A 74 9.88 -16.32 0.46
C LYS A 74 8.54 -15.59 0.36
N TYR A 75 7.61 -16.12 -0.42
CA TYR A 75 6.28 -15.55 -0.66
C TYR A 75 5.36 -15.64 0.57
N THR A 76 5.54 -16.64 1.44
CA THR A 76 4.72 -16.83 2.65
C THR A 76 5.27 -16.13 3.89
N THR A 77 6.47 -15.56 3.83
CA THR A 77 7.07 -14.83 4.96
C THR A 77 6.19 -13.66 5.43
N PRO A 78 6.20 -13.33 6.74
CA PRO A 78 5.43 -12.21 7.28
C PRO A 78 5.83 -10.86 6.65
N ARG A 79 7.12 -10.67 6.36
CA ARG A 79 7.61 -9.48 5.64
C ARG A 79 7.02 -9.35 4.24
N ALA A 80 6.90 -10.46 3.51
CA ALA A 80 6.27 -10.46 2.18
C ALA A 80 4.77 -10.19 2.26
N LYS A 81 4.05 -10.77 3.24
CA LYS A 81 2.64 -10.47 3.49
C LYS A 81 2.44 -8.97 3.76
N ARG A 82 3.24 -8.40 4.67
CA ARG A 82 3.26 -6.97 4.99
C ARG A 82 3.45 -6.09 3.76
N LYS A 83 4.49 -6.38 2.96
CA LYS A 83 4.79 -5.61 1.74
C LYS A 83 3.62 -5.60 0.76
N ARG A 84 2.86 -6.69 0.65
CA ARG A 84 1.64 -6.73 -0.19
C ARG A 84 0.53 -5.89 0.39
N THR A 85 0.27 -5.97 1.69
CA THR A 85 -0.77 -5.16 2.34
C THR A 85 -0.46 -3.68 2.20
N VAL A 86 0.80 -3.28 2.43
CA VAL A 86 1.27 -1.90 2.24
C VAL A 86 1.14 -1.46 0.77
N SER A 87 1.53 -2.33 -0.18
CA SER A 87 1.37 -2.04 -1.62
C SER A 87 -0.09 -1.81 -2.00
N LYS A 88 -1.02 -2.62 -1.47
CA LYS A 88 -2.46 -2.43 -1.68
C LYS A 88 -2.98 -1.13 -1.05
N ASN A 89 -2.53 -0.79 0.16
CA ASN A 89 -2.91 0.45 0.83
C ASN A 89 -2.42 1.67 0.05
N ARG A 90 -1.20 1.62 -0.47
CA ARG A 90 -0.65 2.66 -1.34
C ARG A 90 -1.47 2.79 -2.62
N LEU A 91 -1.84 1.67 -3.25
CA LEU A 91 -2.67 1.68 -4.44
C LEU A 91 -4.01 2.39 -4.20
N ILE A 92 -4.64 2.23 -3.03
CA ILE A 92 -5.86 2.97 -2.67
C ILE A 92 -5.61 4.48 -2.71
N VAL A 93 -4.53 4.94 -2.07
CA VAL A 93 -4.21 6.38 -1.99
C VAL A 93 -3.86 6.91 -3.39
N ASP A 94 -2.95 6.26 -4.10
CA ASP A 94 -2.50 6.68 -5.44
C ASP A 94 -3.69 6.74 -6.44
N THR A 95 -4.64 5.81 -6.34
CA THR A 95 -5.84 5.81 -7.20
C THR A 95 -6.82 6.91 -6.81
N LEU A 96 -7.05 7.16 -5.52
CA LEU A 96 -7.97 8.21 -5.06
C LEU A 96 -7.42 9.62 -5.26
N ASP A 97 -6.11 9.83 -5.10
CA ASP A 97 -5.44 11.11 -5.34
C ASP A 97 -5.44 11.50 -6.83
N ALA A 98 -5.61 10.53 -7.74
CA ALA A 98 -5.83 10.83 -9.17
C ALA A 98 -7.20 11.49 -9.43
N PHE A 99 -8.17 11.28 -8.53
CA PHE A 99 -9.52 11.85 -8.62
C PHE A 99 -9.69 13.07 -7.71
N LEU A 100 -9.09 13.09 -6.52
CA LEU A 100 -9.26 14.11 -5.49
C LEU A 100 -7.99 14.99 -5.41
N PRO A 101 -8.09 16.34 -5.35
CA PRO A 101 -9.31 17.17 -5.31
C PRO A 101 -9.85 17.59 -6.69
N SER A 102 -9.05 17.47 -7.74
CA SER A 102 -9.31 18.13 -9.04
C SER A 102 -10.52 17.59 -9.83
N LYS A 103 -10.96 16.36 -9.57
CA LYS A 103 -12.01 15.67 -10.35
C LYS A 103 -13.03 14.95 -9.46
N ARG A 104 -13.49 15.61 -8.39
CA ARG A 104 -14.52 15.08 -7.45
C ARG A 104 -15.75 14.47 -8.15
N THR A 105 -16.24 15.12 -9.19
CA THR A 105 -17.43 14.69 -9.94
C THR A 105 -17.23 13.40 -10.75
N SER A 106 -15.98 13.02 -11.01
CA SER A 106 -15.66 11.79 -11.73
C SER A 106 -15.59 10.55 -10.82
N LEU A 107 -15.57 10.75 -9.50
CA LEU A 107 -15.52 9.65 -8.53
C LEU A 107 -16.91 8.99 -8.43
N ASN A 108 -17.10 7.94 -9.22
CA ASN A 108 -18.34 7.16 -9.27
C ASN A 108 -18.20 5.89 -8.39
N PRO A 109 -19.27 5.39 -7.73
CA PRO A 109 -19.28 4.07 -7.08
C PRO A 109 -18.74 2.93 -7.96
N GLY A 110 -18.86 3.06 -9.29
CA GLY A 110 -18.25 2.11 -10.23
C GLY A 110 -16.73 2.00 -10.12
N GLU A 111 -16.01 3.12 -10.02
CA GLU A 111 -14.55 3.14 -9.90
C GLU A 111 -14.11 2.59 -8.53
N LEU A 112 -14.85 2.93 -7.48
CA LEU A 112 -14.56 2.41 -6.16
C LEU A 112 -14.81 0.89 -6.05
N ARG A 113 -15.83 0.37 -6.75
CA ARG A 113 -16.04 -1.09 -6.88
C ARG A 113 -14.93 -1.79 -7.65
N LYS A 114 -14.31 -1.12 -8.63
CA LYS A 114 -13.11 -1.66 -9.30
C LYS A 114 -11.93 -1.67 -8.33
N LEU A 115 -11.75 -0.59 -7.57
CA LEU A 115 -10.68 -0.49 -6.57
C LEU A 115 -10.81 -1.55 -5.47
N SER A 116 -12.02 -1.78 -4.95
CA SER A 116 -12.30 -2.80 -3.94
C SER A 116 -12.03 -4.21 -4.47
N ARG A 117 -12.37 -4.51 -5.73
CA ARG A 117 -12.05 -5.79 -6.39
C ARG A 117 -10.55 -5.99 -6.58
N THR A 118 -9.82 -4.96 -7.03
CA THR A 118 -8.37 -5.04 -7.25
C THR A 118 -7.61 -5.24 -5.95
N THR A 119 -8.00 -4.54 -4.89
CA THR A 119 -7.32 -4.59 -3.60
C THR A 119 -7.80 -5.77 -2.74
N GLY A 120 -9.04 -6.20 -2.92
CA GLY A 120 -9.73 -7.18 -2.07
C GLY A 120 -10.23 -6.59 -0.75
N PHE A 121 -10.31 -5.26 -0.63
CA PHE A 121 -10.83 -4.59 0.55
C PHE A 121 -12.31 -4.26 0.39
N SER A 122 -13.05 -4.31 1.48
CA SER A 122 -14.42 -3.82 1.54
C SER A 122 -14.46 -2.28 1.48
N PRO A 123 -15.58 -1.66 1.03
CA PRO A 123 -15.65 -0.22 0.79
C PRO A 123 -15.46 0.63 2.06
N ASP A 124 -15.91 0.13 3.21
CA ASP A 124 -15.66 0.68 4.55
C ASP A 124 -14.15 0.71 4.87
N LEU A 125 -13.42 -0.36 4.56
CA LEU A 125 -11.97 -0.42 4.73
C LEU A 125 -11.26 0.57 3.81
N VAL A 126 -11.68 0.69 2.56
CA VAL A 126 -11.12 1.66 1.61
C VAL A 126 -11.28 3.08 2.15
N PHE A 127 -12.49 3.42 2.63
CA PHE A 127 -12.77 4.71 3.25
C PHE A 127 -11.89 4.94 4.49
N ARG A 128 -11.78 3.96 5.39
CA ARG A 128 -10.92 4.03 6.58
C ARG A 128 -9.44 4.22 6.24
N LYS A 129 -8.93 3.53 5.22
CA LYS A 129 -7.52 3.67 4.79
C LYS A 129 -7.25 5.05 4.22
N TYR A 130 -8.16 5.58 3.41
CA TYR A 130 -8.03 6.94 2.87
C TYR A 130 -8.17 8.00 3.98
N LEU A 131 -9.13 7.85 4.90
CA LEU A 131 -9.29 8.74 6.04
C LEU A 131 -8.02 8.79 6.89
N ARG A 132 -7.39 7.64 7.14
CA ARG A 132 -6.10 7.59 7.85
C ARG A 132 -5.01 8.37 7.12
N TYR A 133 -4.89 8.20 5.80
CA TYR A 133 -3.95 8.96 4.98
C TYR A 133 -4.20 10.47 5.10
N LEU A 134 -5.46 10.87 4.99
CA LEU A 134 -5.87 12.27 5.07
C LEU A 134 -5.57 12.89 6.45
N LEU A 135 -5.86 12.17 7.54
CA LEU A 135 -5.62 12.67 8.90
C LEU A 135 -4.14 12.88 9.21
N ASP A 136 -3.27 12.05 8.64
CA ASP A 136 -1.85 11.95 8.99
C ASP A 136 -0.92 12.71 8.04
N GLN A 137 -1.18 12.64 6.73
CA GLN A 137 -0.25 13.11 5.69
C GLN A 137 -0.73 14.39 4.99
N ARG A 138 -2.04 14.63 4.95
CA ARG A 138 -2.61 15.77 4.22
C ARG A 138 -2.94 16.93 5.17
N PRO A 139 -2.75 18.20 4.75
CA PRO A 139 -3.27 19.35 5.47
C PRO A 139 -4.79 19.28 5.61
N PHE A 140 -5.32 19.79 6.73
CA PHE A 140 -6.73 19.68 7.05
C PHE A 140 -7.53 20.86 6.48
N ASP A 141 -7.65 20.87 5.16
CA ASP A 141 -8.33 21.92 4.40
C ASP A 141 -9.85 21.65 4.25
N PRO A 142 -10.67 22.69 3.97
CA PRO A 142 -12.07 22.49 3.58
C PRO A 142 -12.20 21.57 2.36
N ASP A 143 -11.22 21.60 1.46
CA ASP A 143 -11.14 20.68 0.34
C ASP A 143 -10.99 19.22 0.79
N ALA A 144 -10.16 18.95 1.80
CA ALA A 144 -9.99 17.62 2.36
C ALA A 144 -11.31 17.10 2.98
N VAL A 145 -12.04 17.97 3.68
CA VAL A 145 -13.37 17.63 4.24
C VAL A 145 -14.36 17.27 3.12
N SER A 146 -14.43 18.09 2.07
CA SER A 146 -15.33 17.81 0.95
C SER A 146 -14.95 16.54 0.18
N ASP A 147 -13.66 16.21 0.11
CA ASP A 147 -13.19 14.94 -0.48
C ASP A 147 -13.69 13.72 0.31
N VAL A 148 -13.71 13.80 1.65
CA VAL A 148 -14.26 12.75 2.52
C VAL A 148 -15.77 12.58 2.30
N LEU A 149 -16.51 13.67 2.10
CA LEU A 149 -17.96 13.62 1.85
C LEU A 149 -18.27 13.00 0.49
N VAL A 150 -17.52 13.37 -0.56
CA VAL A 150 -17.64 12.77 -1.89
C VAL A 150 -17.29 11.29 -1.83
N LEU A 151 -16.23 10.93 -1.11
CA LEU A 151 -15.83 9.53 -0.94
C LEU A 151 -16.89 8.73 -0.17
N ARG A 152 -17.48 9.28 0.90
CA ARG A 152 -18.61 8.66 1.63
C ARG A 152 -19.75 8.34 0.66
N ALA A 153 -20.16 9.31 -0.15
CA ALA A 153 -21.24 9.15 -1.12
C ALA A 153 -20.89 8.09 -2.18
N ALA A 154 -19.65 8.08 -2.68
CA ALA A 154 -19.19 7.09 -3.66
C ALA A 154 -19.08 5.67 -3.08
N CYS A 155 -18.71 5.54 -1.80
CA CYS A 155 -18.69 4.26 -1.10
C CYS A 155 -20.09 3.71 -0.80
N GLY A 156 -21.09 4.59 -0.70
CA GLY A 156 -22.46 4.22 -0.31
C GLY A 156 -22.52 3.64 1.11
N LEU A 157 -21.71 4.18 2.03
CA LEU A 157 -21.65 3.71 3.42
C LEU A 157 -22.88 4.15 4.19
N THR A 158 -23.37 3.26 5.07
CA THR A 158 -24.39 3.63 6.06
C THR A 158 -23.78 4.42 7.20
N ASP A 159 -24.61 5.12 7.96
CA ASP A 159 -24.15 5.95 9.07
C ASP A 159 -23.51 5.12 10.18
N GLU A 160 -24.01 3.89 10.40
CA GLU A 160 -23.44 2.94 11.35
C GLU A 160 -22.03 2.49 10.94
N GLN A 161 -21.80 2.27 9.64
CA GLN A 161 -20.48 1.90 9.12
C GLN A 161 -19.48 3.04 9.31
N ILE A 162 -19.92 4.28 9.14
CA ILE A 162 -19.05 5.46 9.33
C ILE A 162 -18.72 5.65 10.80
N LYS A 163 -19.69 5.47 11.71
CA LYS A 163 -19.45 5.48 13.15
C LYS A 163 -18.38 4.44 13.53
N GLU A 164 -18.50 3.22 13.02
CA GLU A 164 -17.50 2.17 13.26
C GLU A 164 -16.11 2.55 12.70
N VAL A 165 -16.05 3.11 11.48
CA VAL A 165 -14.78 3.56 10.88
C VAL A 165 -14.13 4.68 11.69
N LEU A 166 -14.90 5.65 12.20
CA LEU A 166 -14.39 6.73 13.03
C LEU A 166 -13.93 6.21 14.40
N ARG A 167 -14.71 5.31 15.02
CA ARG A 167 -14.35 4.63 16.27
C ARG A 167 -13.05 3.85 16.14
N GLU A 168 -12.89 3.07 15.08
CA GLU A 168 -11.66 2.30 14.86
C GLU A 168 -10.47 3.21 14.52
N SER A 169 -10.71 4.29 13.76
CA SER A 169 -9.69 5.32 13.51
C SER A 169 -9.22 5.98 14.81
N ALA A 170 -10.14 6.25 15.74
CA ALA A 170 -9.83 6.77 17.07
C ALA A 170 -8.99 5.77 17.88
N LYS A 171 -9.40 4.50 17.96
CA LYS A 171 -8.66 3.44 18.67
C LYS A 171 -7.23 3.29 18.16
N ARG A 172 -7.05 3.18 16.84
CA ARG A 172 -5.73 3.06 16.21
C ARG A 172 -4.89 4.33 16.38
N GLY A 173 -5.52 5.51 16.34
CA GLY A 173 -4.86 6.78 16.64
C GLY A 173 -4.38 6.86 18.09
N PHE A 174 -5.17 6.31 19.01
CA PHE A 174 -4.86 6.21 20.43
C PHE A 174 -3.73 5.22 20.71
N GLU A 175 -3.70 4.02 20.13
CA GLU A 175 -2.58 3.07 20.26
C GLU A 175 -1.23 3.75 19.94
N ARG A 176 -1.23 4.60 18.90
CA ARG A 176 -0.03 5.36 18.50
C ARG A 176 0.34 6.47 19.49
N THR A 177 -0.64 7.20 20.01
CA THR A 177 -0.39 8.47 20.74
C THR A 177 -0.46 8.36 22.26
N GLY A 178 -1.30 7.44 22.74
CA GLY A 178 -1.74 7.29 24.12
C GLY A 178 -2.66 8.42 24.58
N ILE A 179 -2.79 8.53 25.91
CA ILE A 179 -3.66 9.50 26.59
C ILE A 179 -3.40 10.94 26.09
N LEU A 180 -4.48 11.66 25.87
CA LEU A 180 -4.46 13.04 25.42
C LEU A 180 -3.91 13.96 26.53
N MET A 181 -2.95 14.81 26.18
CA MET A 181 -2.37 15.80 27.09
C MET A 181 -2.54 17.17 26.48
N ILE A 182 -3.13 18.11 27.21
CA ILE A 182 -3.35 19.48 26.73
C ILE A 182 -2.10 20.34 26.87
N SER A 183 -1.40 20.23 28.02
CA SER A 183 -0.26 21.08 28.34
C SER A 183 1.06 20.45 27.86
N PRO A 184 1.89 21.18 27.11
CA PRO A 184 3.20 20.71 26.63
C PRO A 184 4.32 20.80 27.69
N THR A 185 4.02 21.24 28.91
CA THR A 185 5.04 21.57 29.93
C THR A 185 5.80 20.33 30.42
N GLY A 186 7.13 20.39 30.40
CA GLY A 186 8.01 19.36 30.96
C GLY A 186 8.33 18.19 30.02
N MET A 187 7.99 18.29 28.73
CA MET A 187 8.27 17.24 27.75
C MET A 187 9.60 17.44 27.02
N THR A 188 10.22 16.34 26.60
CA THR A 188 11.29 16.36 25.60
C THR A 188 10.71 16.77 24.24
N ALA A 189 11.56 17.22 23.31
CA ALA A 189 11.12 17.60 21.97
C ALA A 189 10.34 16.46 21.28
N GLU A 190 10.85 15.23 21.36
CA GLU A 190 10.17 14.05 20.79
C GLU A 190 8.82 13.76 21.47
N GLY A 191 8.74 13.90 22.79
CA GLY A 191 7.49 13.74 23.55
C GLY A 191 6.45 14.79 23.17
N LEU A 192 6.90 16.03 22.94
CA LEU A 192 6.06 17.14 22.50
C LEU A 192 5.45 16.86 21.11
N LEU A 193 6.25 16.39 20.15
CA LEU A 193 5.77 16.06 18.81
C LEU A 193 4.71 14.96 18.83
N LYS A 194 4.96 13.90 19.60
CA LYS A 194 4.01 12.80 19.75
C LYS A 194 2.68 13.27 20.32
N LYS A 195 2.72 14.16 21.33
CA LYS A 195 1.50 14.70 21.95
C LYS A 195 0.79 15.75 21.09
N ALA A 196 1.54 16.59 20.36
CA ALA A 196 0.98 17.51 19.38
C ALA A 196 0.23 16.76 18.26
N GLY A 197 0.82 15.68 17.72
CA GLY A 197 0.17 14.82 16.73
C GLY A 197 -1.12 14.18 17.24
N GLY A 198 -1.15 13.78 18.52
CA GLY A 198 -2.36 13.27 19.18
C GLY A 198 -3.47 14.30 19.30
N ARG A 199 -3.12 15.51 19.73
CA ARG A 199 -4.06 16.63 19.81
C ARG A 199 -4.63 16.96 18.45
N ALA A 200 -3.78 17.04 17.42
CA ALA A 200 -4.22 17.30 16.05
C ALA A 200 -5.17 16.20 15.55
N LEU A 201 -4.81 14.92 15.73
CA LEU A 201 -5.65 13.80 15.32
C LEU A 201 -7.01 13.80 16.05
N PHE A 202 -7.00 13.98 17.37
CA PHE A 202 -8.22 14.07 18.18
C PHE A 202 -9.12 15.21 17.71
N SER A 203 -8.55 16.39 17.48
CA SER A 203 -9.30 17.58 17.04
C SER A 203 -9.93 17.37 15.67
N LYS A 204 -9.21 16.74 14.73
CA LYS A 204 -9.73 16.38 13.40
C LYS A 204 -10.84 15.33 13.49
N LEU A 205 -10.69 14.30 14.32
CA LEU A 205 -11.73 13.27 14.50
C LEU A 205 -13.01 13.83 15.12
N MET A 206 -12.88 14.69 16.13
CA MET A 206 -14.02 15.36 16.73
C MET A 206 -14.72 16.31 15.75
N TYR A 207 -13.96 16.96 14.87
CA TYR A 207 -14.56 17.73 13.78
C TYR A 207 -15.39 16.85 12.84
N PHE A 208 -14.93 15.63 12.52
CA PHE A 208 -15.72 14.67 11.73
C PHE A 208 -16.97 14.16 12.45
N SER A 209 -16.95 14.00 13.77
CA SER A 209 -18.13 13.57 14.53
C SER A 209 -19.17 14.68 14.71
N ASP A 210 -18.75 15.95 14.75
CA ASP A 210 -19.64 17.11 14.78
C ASP A 210 -20.41 17.32 13.45
N MET A 211 -19.83 16.91 12.32
CA MET A 211 -20.38 17.18 11.00
C MET A 211 -21.68 16.44 10.69
N GLU A 212 -22.75 17.22 10.48
CA GLU A 212 -24.08 16.72 10.10
C GLU A 212 -24.12 16.07 8.73
N GLU A 213 -23.31 16.58 7.80
CA GLU A 213 -23.23 16.05 6.44
C GLU A 213 -22.61 14.65 6.39
N LEU A 214 -21.79 14.30 7.39
CA LEU A 214 -21.18 12.97 7.48
C LEU A 214 -22.11 11.97 8.17
N LEU A 215 -22.88 12.40 9.18
CA LEU A 215 -23.78 11.57 9.98
C LEU A 215 -25.19 12.20 10.09
N PRO A 216 -26.01 12.12 9.04
CA PRO A 216 -27.35 12.72 9.02
C PRO A 216 -28.38 12.01 9.92
N SER A 217 -28.25 10.70 10.17
CA SER A 217 -29.29 9.89 10.82
C SER A 217 -29.26 9.91 12.37
N GLY A 218 -28.40 10.72 12.97
CA GLY A 218 -28.29 10.85 14.44
C GLY A 218 -27.31 9.87 15.11
N GLY A 219 -27.05 10.08 16.40
CA GLY A 219 -26.03 9.36 17.19
C GLY A 219 -24.61 9.90 17.02
N ARG A 220 -24.50 11.22 16.78
CA ARG A 220 -23.24 11.99 16.85
C ARG A 220 -22.74 12.06 18.28
N ASP A 221 -23.66 12.34 19.22
CA ASP A 221 -23.37 12.45 20.65
C ASP A 221 -22.78 11.14 21.21
N GLU A 222 -23.32 9.99 20.81
CA GLU A 222 -22.80 8.68 21.19
C GLU A 222 -21.36 8.47 20.70
N LEU A 223 -21.11 8.77 19.41
CA LEU A 223 -19.77 8.66 18.83
C LEU A 223 -18.77 9.63 19.49
N GLN A 224 -19.20 10.86 19.79
CA GLN A 224 -18.38 11.84 20.49
C GLN A 224 -17.98 11.34 21.88
N LEU A 225 -18.94 10.79 22.65
CA LEU A 225 -18.68 10.23 23.98
C LEU A 225 -17.70 9.07 23.92
N GLU A 226 -17.85 8.17 22.94
CA GLU A 226 -16.91 7.06 22.76
C GLU A 226 -15.51 7.53 22.37
N ILE A 227 -15.37 8.54 21.51
CA ILE A 227 -14.06 9.10 21.15
C ILE A 227 -13.43 9.76 22.37
N LEU A 228 -14.20 10.49 23.18
CA LEU A 228 -13.73 11.06 24.44
C LEU A 228 -13.22 9.99 25.42
N GLU A 229 -13.97 8.90 25.56
CA GLU A 229 -13.59 7.76 26.40
C GLU A 229 -12.29 7.10 25.92
N ILE A 230 -12.15 6.86 24.60
CA ILE A 230 -10.95 6.26 24.01
C ILE A 230 -9.70 7.09 24.33
N PHE A 231 -9.77 8.42 24.22
CA PHE A 231 -8.63 9.30 24.47
C PHE A 231 -8.44 9.67 25.94
N GLY A 232 -9.39 9.32 26.81
CA GLY A 232 -9.42 9.72 28.23
C GLY A 232 -9.58 11.23 28.42
N ALA A 233 -10.34 11.88 27.54
CA ALA A 233 -10.54 13.32 27.51
C ALA A 233 -11.91 13.71 28.06
N THR A 234 -12.01 14.91 28.64
CA THR A 234 -13.27 15.49 29.09
C THR A 234 -13.91 16.37 28.01
N SER A 235 -15.18 16.73 28.19
CA SER A 235 -15.85 17.70 27.32
C SER A 235 -15.19 19.08 27.37
N GLU A 236 -14.60 19.48 28.50
CA GLU A 236 -13.86 20.74 28.64
C GLU A 236 -12.57 20.73 27.82
N ASP A 237 -11.87 19.58 27.82
CA ASP A 237 -10.68 19.35 27.00
C ASP A 237 -11.01 19.44 25.51
N TYR A 238 -12.16 18.90 25.13
CA TYR A 238 -12.67 19.01 23.77
C TYR A 238 -12.94 20.47 23.39
N GLU A 239 -13.65 21.24 24.21
CA GLU A 239 -13.92 22.65 23.91
C GLU A 239 -12.65 23.49 23.74
N THR A 240 -11.59 23.13 24.46
CA THR A 240 -10.28 23.78 24.36
C THR A 240 -9.56 23.43 23.06
N LEU A 241 -9.67 22.18 22.61
CA LEU A 241 -8.99 21.67 21.40
C LEU A 241 -9.86 21.74 20.14
N ARG A 242 -11.12 22.14 20.27
CA ARG A 242 -12.07 22.19 19.17
C ARG A 242 -11.55 23.11 18.07
N ILE A 243 -11.54 22.59 16.85
CA ILE A 243 -11.19 23.37 15.65
C ILE A 243 -12.27 24.44 15.46
N LYS A 244 -11.95 25.69 15.81
CA LYS A 244 -12.87 26.83 15.62
C LYS A 244 -12.78 27.37 14.20
N THR A 245 -11.60 27.29 13.59
CA THR A 245 -11.36 27.59 12.17
C THR A 245 -10.45 26.51 11.59
N LEU A 246 -10.74 26.03 10.37
CA LEU A 246 -9.98 24.95 9.74
C LEU A 246 -8.48 25.26 9.58
N SER A 247 -8.11 26.54 9.45
CA SER A 247 -6.72 27.01 9.43
C SER A 247 -5.95 26.75 10.74
N GLU A 248 -6.66 26.63 11.87
CA GLU A 248 -6.05 26.36 13.18
C GLU A 248 -5.59 24.90 13.30
N ALA A 249 -6.26 23.97 12.61
CA ALA A 249 -5.91 22.55 12.62
C ALA A 249 -4.49 22.28 12.10
N ASP A 250 -4.00 23.10 11.18
CA ASP A 250 -2.66 22.99 10.61
C ASP A 250 -1.60 23.72 11.44
N THR A 251 -1.98 24.64 12.33
CA THR A 251 -1.02 25.30 13.23
C THR A 251 -0.39 24.31 14.22
N ALA A 252 -1.12 23.27 14.63
CA ALA A 252 -0.60 22.18 15.45
C ALA A 252 0.43 21.31 14.69
N ALA A 253 0.24 21.14 13.37
CA ALA A 253 1.20 20.46 12.49
C ALA A 253 2.44 21.34 12.23
N LEU A 254 2.25 22.66 12.11
CA LEU A 254 3.34 23.64 12.03
C LEU A 254 4.15 23.71 13.33
N GLU A 255 3.50 23.66 14.50
CA GLU A 255 4.17 23.55 15.80
C GLU A 255 5.00 22.26 15.90
N ALA A 256 4.49 21.15 15.35
CA ALA A 256 5.23 19.90 15.24
C ALA A 256 6.41 19.98 14.24
N LEU A 257 6.27 20.71 13.13
CA LEU A 257 7.33 20.88 12.14
C LEU A 257 8.44 21.83 12.59
N MET A 258 8.13 22.85 13.41
CA MET A 258 9.14 23.73 14.01
C MET A 258 10.10 22.98 14.96
N GLY A 259 9.77 21.73 15.34
CA GLY A 259 10.67 20.82 16.06
C GLY A 259 11.49 19.85 15.18
N ARG A 260 11.28 19.81 13.85
CA ARG A 260 11.91 18.83 12.95
C ARG A 260 13.19 19.42 12.32
N ARG A 261 14.37 18.92 12.72
CA ARG A 261 15.60 19.06 11.93
C ARG A 261 15.54 18.05 10.76
N GLU A 262 15.74 18.54 9.55
CA GLU A 262 15.66 17.78 8.28
C GLU A 262 16.49 16.48 8.33
N GLY A 263 15.88 15.33 8.01
CA GLY A 263 16.65 14.08 7.85
C GLY A 263 15.96 12.72 7.99
N ASP A 264 14.63 12.61 8.15
CA ASP A 264 14.01 11.29 8.31
C ASP A 264 12.64 11.24 7.60
N GLY A 265 12.62 10.78 6.35
CA GLY A 265 11.45 10.73 5.47
C GLY A 265 10.95 9.32 5.16
N ASP A 266 11.50 8.28 5.81
CA ASP A 266 11.52 6.94 5.19
C ASP A 266 10.93 5.85 6.11
N THR A 267 10.44 6.19 7.30
CA THR A 267 10.34 5.23 8.43
C THR A 267 8.93 4.91 8.94
N TRP A 268 7.85 5.32 8.24
CA TRP A 268 6.50 5.30 8.84
C TRP A 268 5.55 4.21 8.34
N LEU A 269 5.92 3.45 7.31
CA LEU A 269 5.19 2.24 6.93
C LEU A 269 5.53 1.04 7.84
N GLU A 270 6.54 1.16 8.71
CA GLU A 270 7.00 0.08 9.57
C GLU A 270 6.42 0.06 10.99
N ALA A 271 5.81 1.15 11.47
CA ALA A 271 5.31 1.23 12.85
C ALA A 271 3.84 0.82 13.02
N ALA A 272 3.13 0.46 11.93
CA ALA A 272 1.69 0.19 11.98
C ALA A 272 1.32 -1.26 12.38
N ASP A 273 2.28 -2.16 12.61
CA ASP A 273 2.01 -3.61 12.72
C ASP A 273 2.61 -4.28 13.97
N ALA A 274 2.59 -3.62 15.14
CA ALA A 274 3.01 -4.26 16.39
C ALA A 274 1.87 -4.91 17.21
N GLU A 275 0.59 -4.66 16.90
CA GLU A 275 -0.51 -5.03 17.82
C GLU A 275 -1.55 -6.05 17.30
N ASP A 276 -1.35 -6.69 16.15
CA ASP A 276 -2.16 -7.87 15.78
C ASP A 276 -1.53 -9.17 16.34
N LYS A 277 -1.30 -9.22 17.66
CA LYS A 277 -1.00 -10.45 18.40
C LYS A 277 -1.95 -10.56 19.58
N GLU A 278 -3.01 -11.35 19.43
CA GLU A 278 -3.56 -12.25 20.47
C GLU A 278 -4.84 -12.92 19.95
N ASN A 279 -4.68 -14.11 19.36
CA ASN A 279 -5.45 -15.31 19.69
C ASN A 279 -5.05 -16.40 18.69
N ASP A 280 -4.07 -17.20 19.09
CA ASP A 280 -3.90 -18.60 18.66
C ASP A 280 -3.09 -19.25 19.78
N ASN A 281 -3.79 -19.59 20.87
CA ASN A 281 -3.32 -20.57 21.84
C ASN A 281 -3.50 -21.94 21.18
N ASP A 282 -2.44 -22.48 20.60
CA ASP A 282 -2.30 -23.93 20.46
C ASP A 282 -1.19 -24.37 21.41
N GLU A 283 -1.64 -25.00 22.48
CA GLU A 283 -0.85 -25.83 23.38
C GLU A 283 -0.24 -26.97 22.56
N ASP A 284 1.09 -27.08 22.56
CA ASP A 284 1.77 -28.37 22.39
C ASP A 284 2.87 -28.44 23.45
N SER A 285 2.46 -28.97 24.60
CA SER A 285 3.35 -29.63 25.54
C SER A 285 3.79 -30.95 24.94
N ASP A 286 5.10 -31.13 24.74
CA ASP A 286 5.89 -32.25 25.27
C ASP A 286 7.29 -32.25 24.63
N GLU A 287 8.34 -32.12 25.45
CA GLU A 287 9.14 -33.28 25.86
C GLU A 287 10.53 -32.84 26.38
N LYS A 288 10.87 -33.41 27.54
CA LYS A 288 12.06 -33.14 28.35
C LYS A 288 13.35 -33.55 27.63
N ASN A 289 14.43 -32.78 27.81
CA ASN A 289 15.64 -33.23 28.52
C ASN A 289 16.69 -32.10 28.59
N ASN A 290 17.19 -31.87 29.80
CA ASN A 290 18.40 -31.12 30.18
C ASN A 290 19.34 -32.16 30.84
N PRO A 291 20.63 -31.91 31.18
CA PRO A 291 21.52 -30.75 30.99
C PRO A 291 22.79 -31.14 30.18
N GLU A 292 23.75 -30.27 29.86
CA GLU A 292 24.83 -29.81 30.76
C GLU A 292 25.90 -29.04 29.95
N LEU A 293 26.74 -28.30 30.68
CA LEU A 293 28.06 -27.74 30.34
C LEU A 293 28.19 -26.30 29.80
N ALA A 294 28.47 -25.43 30.78
CA ALA A 294 29.68 -24.62 30.90
C ALA A 294 29.82 -23.34 30.06
N ASP A 295 29.70 -22.23 30.81
CA ASP A 295 30.56 -21.06 30.79
C ASP A 295 31.94 -21.30 30.14
N GLU A 296 32.36 -20.38 29.28
CA GLU A 296 33.67 -19.75 29.45
C GLU A 296 33.72 -18.37 28.78
N THR A 297 33.89 -17.39 29.65
CA THR A 297 34.40 -16.04 29.41
C THR A 297 35.66 -16.04 28.55
N PHE A 298 35.71 -15.17 27.53
CA PHE A 298 36.99 -14.70 27.00
C PHE A 298 36.96 -13.18 26.82
N CYS A 299 37.53 -12.51 27.83
CA CYS A 299 38.03 -11.15 27.77
C CYS A 299 39.42 -11.11 27.12
N CYS A 300 39.87 -9.88 26.85
CA CYS A 300 41.18 -9.41 26.36
C CYS A 300 41.21 -9.25 24.83
N SER A 301 41.71 -8.16 24.26
CA SER A 301 42.33 -6.94 24.79
C SER A 301 42.67 -6.09 23.58
N THR A 302 42.38 -4.80 23.62
CA THR A 302 43.07 -3.81 22.77
C THR A 302 44.54 -3.74 23.14
N PRO A 303 45.43 -3.40 22.19
CA PRO A 303 46.25 -2.24 22.46
C PRO A 303 46.32 -1.25 21.29
N GLU A 304 46.59 -0.02 21.69
CA GLU A 304 46.81 1.19 20.91
C GLU A 304 48.01 1.08 19.95
N GLY A 305 48.00 1.90 18.89
CA GLY A 305 49.23 2.59 18.50
C GLY A 305 49.62 2.59 17.01
N LEU A 306 49.44 3.76 16.41
CA LEU A 306 50.34 4.47 15.51
C LEU A 306 50.20 4.36 13.98
N TYR A 307 49.99 5.57 13.44
CA TYR A 307 50.00 6.08 12.08
C TYR A 307 51.26 5.75 11.26
N LEU A 308 51.07 5.64 9.93
CA LEU A 308 51.77 6.34 8.83
C LEU A 308 51.11 5.87 7.51
N SER A 309 50.36 6.73 6.82
CA SER A 309 50.79 7.58 5.69
C SER A 309 50.57 6.96 4.31
N SER A 310 49.99 7.78 3.42
CA SER A 310 49.92 7.71 1.95
C SER A 310 48.97 6.70 1.29
N ALA A 311 47.90 7.22 0.67
CA ALA A 311 47.62 7.08 -0.77
C ALA A 311 46.26 7.73 -1.11
N THR A 312 46.33 9.01 -1.46
CA THR A 312 45.28 9.76 -2.13
C THR A 312 44.99 9.11 -3.48
N THR A 313 43.79 8.54 -3.66
CA THR A 313 43.33 8.10 -4.99
C THR A 313 42.06 8.87 -5.34
N LEU A 314 42.26 9.93 -6.11
CA LEU A 314 41.21 10.69 -6.79
C LEU A 314 40.60 9.82 -7.89
N PHE A 315 39.30 9.55 -7.82
CA PHE A 315 38.55 8.96 -8.92
C PHE A 315 37.89 10.10 -9.72
N THR A 316 38.50 10.40 -10.86
CA THR A 316 38.05 11.37 -11.86
C THR A 316 36.81 10.83 -12.59
N ILE A 317 35.74 11.62 -12.64
CA ILE A 317 34.57 11.41 -13.50
C ILE A 317 34.88 12.05 -14.86
N PRO A 318 34.83 11.32 -16.00
CA PRO A 318 34.93 11.95 -17.31
C PRO A 318 33.54 12.45 -17.75
N SER A 319 33.40 13.76 -17.80
CA SER A 319 32.38 14.47 -18.56
C SER A 319 32.69 14.35 -20.06
N TYR A 320 31.78 13.78 -20.84
CA TYR A 320 31.82 13.85 -22.30
C TYR A 320 30.78 14.87 -22.76
N ILE A 321 31.27 16.01 -23.25
CA ILE A 321 30.55 16.93 -24.11
C ILE A 321 30.94 16.53 -25.54
N SER A 322 29.95 16.24 -26.40
CA SER A 322 30.12 16.28 -27.85
C SER A 322 29.04 17.18 -28.43
N THR A 323 29.51 18.29 -28.99
CA THR A 323 28.81 19.24 -29.84
C THR A 323 28.71 18.74 -31.29
N GLN A 324 27.86 19.43 -32.07
CA GLN A 324 27.71 19.46 -33.54
C GLN A 324 26.82 18.37 -34.14
N GLU A 325 25.91 18.63 -35.10
CA GLU A 325 25.70 19.80 -35.97
C GLU A 325 24.30 19.72 -36.62
N LEU A 326 23.83 20.88 -37.12
CA LEU A 326 22.60 21.22 -37.89
C LEU A 326 21.31 21.53 -37.12
#